data_AF-A0A2K8XKX8-F1
#
_entry.id   AF-A0A2K8XKX8-F1
#
_cell.length_a   1.000
_cell.length_b   1.000
_cell.length_c   1.000
_cell.angle_alpha   90.00
_cell.angle_beta   90.00
_cell.angle_gamma   90.00
#
_symmetry.space_group_name_H-M   'P 1'
#
loop_
_entity.id
_entity.type
_entity.pdbx_description
1 polymer ?
#
loop_
_entity_poly.entity_id
_entity_poly.type
_entity_poly.pdbx_seq_one_letter_code
_entity_poly.pdbx_strand_id
1 'polypeptide(L)' 'MKLNLLSCDAQRPDRRAIAKCIAEVSSNINDSLANELMDILLEGDAVDIEVADKNSGSALRALRKLSIDYEIIE' A
#
# COMPACT_ATOMS: atom_id res chain seq x y z
N MET A 1 13.19 1.42 -2.44
CA MET A 1 12.77 1.87 -1.09
C MET A 1 11.76 0.90 -0.52
N LYS A 2 11.84 0.51 0.76
CA LYS A 2 10.82 -0.31 1.41
C LYS A 2 9.84 0.55 2.21
N LEU A 3 8.59 0.09 2.27
CA LEU A 3 7.52 0.72 3.02
C LEU A 3 6.82 -0.33 3.87
N ASN A 4 6.58 -0.01 5.14
CA ASN A 4 5.59 -0.69 5.95
C ASN A 4 4.25 0.03 5.78
N LEU A 5 3.17 -0.67 5.44
CA LEU A 5 1.82 -0.13 5.52
C LEU A 5 1.22 -0.57 6.85
N LEU A 6 0.87 0.38 7.71
CA LEU A 6 0.49 0.12 9.11
C LEU A 6 -1.01 -0.10 9.26
N SER A 7 -1.81 0.81 8.72
CA SER A 7 -3.27 0.80 8.84
C SER A 7 -3.93 1.65 7.76
N CYS A 8 -5.25 1.50 7.63
CA CYS A 8 -6.08 2.37 6.80
C CYS A 8 -7.16 3.05 7.64
N ASP A 9 -7.04 4.35 7.81
CA ASP A 9 -7.96 5.18 8.63
C ASP A 9 -9.16 5.71 7.83
N ALA A 10 -9.33 5.25 6.59
CA ALA A 10 -10.46 5.64 5.77
C ALA A 10 -11.78 5.14 6.37
N GLN A 11 -12.75 6.04 6.58
CA GLN A 11 -14.09 5.68 7.10
C GLN A 11 -14.79 4.60 6.26
N ARG A 12 -14.52 4.57 4.95
CA ARG A 12 -14.96 3.54 4.01
C ARG A 12 -13.77 3.19 3.10
N PRO A 13 -12.96 2.18 3.46
CA PRO A 13 -11.79 1.85 2.67
C PRO A 13 -12.23 1.34 1.29
N ASP A 14 -11.76 2.02 0.24
CA ASP A 14 -12.00 1.57 -1.13
C ASP A 14 -11.06 0.41 -1.45
N ARG A 15 -11.58 -0.79 -1.19
CA ARG A 15 -10.89 -2.06 -1.38
C ARG A 15 -10.19 -2.16 -2.73
N ARG A 16 -10.86 -1.77 -3.81
CA ARG A 16 -10.34 -1.87 -5.18
C ARG A 16 -9.21 -0.86 -5.41
N ALA A 17 -9.38 0.37 -4.92
CA ALA A 17 -8.37 1.40 -5.08
C ALA A 17 -7.10 1.09 -4.28
N ILE A 18 -7.24 0.49 -3.08
CA ILE A 18 -6.11 0.09 -2.24
C ILE A 18 -5.31 -1.04 -2.90
N ALA A 19 -5.96 -2.15 -3.27
CA ALA A 19 -5.28 -3.26 -3.92
C ALA A 19 -4.59 -2.82 -5.23
N LYS A 20 -5.27 -2.01 -6.05
CA LYS A 20 -4.69 -1.46 -7.27
C LYS A 20 -3.48 -0.55 -6.98
N CYS A 21 -3.57 0.29 -5.95
CA CYS A 21 -2.46 1.14 -5.54
C CYS A 21 -1.26 0.30 -5.14
N ILE A 22 -1.45 -0.73 -4.31
CA ILE A 22 -0.37 -1.63 -3.87
C ILE A 22 0.30 -2.30 -5.08
N ALA A 23 -0.47 -2.82 -6.03
CA ALA A 23 0.08 -3.44 -7.24
C ALA A 23 0.86 -2.44 -8.12
N GLU A 24 0.37 -1.20 -8.27
CA GLU A 24 1.01 -0.19 -9.12
C GLU A 24 2.30 0.38 -8.52
N VAL A 25 2.36 0.54 -7.21
CA VAL A 25 3.52 1.16 -6.54
C VAL A 25 4.63 0.16 -6.24
N SER A 26 4.29 -1.11 -6.14
CA SER A 26 5.23 -2.16 -5.75
C SER A 26 6.03 -2.68 -6.93
N SER A 27 7.30 -3.01 -6.72
CA SER A 27 8.19 -3.55 -7.76
C SER A 27 7.94 -5.03 -8.07
N ASN A 28 7.50 -5.80 -7.08
CA ASN A 28 7.47 -7.27 -7.11
C ASN A 28 6.11 -7.87 -6.70
N ILE A 29 5.05 -7.08 -6.66
CA ILE A 29 3.72 -7.52 -6.22
C ILE A 29 2.78 -7.53 -7.42
N ASN A 30 2.06 -8.63 -7.61
CA ASN A 30 1.03 -8.76 -8.64
C ASN A 30 -0.37 -8.45 -8.08
N ASP A 31 -1.37 -8.33 -8.94
CA ASP A 31 -2.74 -8.00 -8.52
C ASP A 31 -3.31 -9.00 -7.49
N SER A 32 -2.96 -10.29 -7.57
CA SER A 32 -3.44 -11.30 -6.61
C SER A 32 -2.88 -11.06 -5.20
N LEU A 33 -1.55 -10.95 -5.08
CA LEU A 33 -0.86 -10.66 -3.84
C LEU A 33 -1.29 -9.30 -3.28
N ALA A 34 -1.51 -8.31 -4.15
CA ALA A 34 -1.96 -6.99 -3.71
C ALA A 34 -3.35 -7.02 -3.06
N ASN A 35 -4.25 -7.90 -3.50
CA ASN A 35 -5.54 -8.10 -2.83
C ASN A 35 -5.37 -8.77 -1.47
N GLU A 36 -4.53 -9.80 -1.38
CA GLU A 36 -4.25 -10.49 -0.10
C GLU A 36 -3.65 -9.52 0.93
N LEU A 37 -2.64 -8.74 0.53
CA LEU A 37 -1.99 -7.75 1.41
C LEU A 37 -2.95 -6.63 1.83
N MET A 38 -3.83 -6.22 0.92
CA MET A 38 -4.87 -5.26 1.24
C MET A 38 -5.87 -5.82 2.25
N ASP A 39 -6.25 -7.10 2.14
CA ASP A 39 -7.16 -7.72 3.10
C ASP A 39 -6.50 -7.78 4.49
N ILE A 40 -5.23 -8.17 4.56
CA ILE A 40 -4.41 -8.15 5.79
C ILE A 40 -4.36 -6.73 6.40
N LEU A 41 -4.09 -5.71 5.58
CA LEU A 41 -4.05 -4.32 6.01
C LEU A 41 -5.39 -3.84 6.59
N LEU A 42 -6.52 -4.27 5.99
CA LEU A 42 -7.85 -3.93 6.46
C LEU A 42 -8.30 -4.73 7.70
N GLU A 43 -7.68 -5.88 7.94
CA GLU A 43 -7.82 -6.64 9.19
C GLU A 43 -7.04 -5.99 10.35
N GLY A 44 -6.15 -5.04 10.05
CA GLY A 44 -5.38 -4.25 11.02
C GLY A 44 -3.94 -4.75 11.21
N ASP A 45 -3.48 -5.64 10.34
CA ASP A 45 -2.11 -6.13 10.35
C ASP A 45 -1.23 -5.32 9.38
N ALA A 46 0.01 -5.07 9.79
CA ALA A 46 0.96 -4.33 8.96
C ALA A 46 1.49 -5.20 7.82
N VAL A 47 1.71 -4.57 6.66
CA VAL A 47 2.25 -5.25 5.47
C VAL A 47 3.42 -4.51 4.86
N ASP A 48 4.47 -5.25 4.54
CA ASP A 48 5.66 -4.70 3.89
C ASP A 48 5.55 -4.75 2.37
N ILE A 49 5.87 -3.63 1.73
CA ILE A 49 5.94 -3.53 0.26
C ILE A 49 7.26 -2.89 -0.17
N GLU A 50 7.77 -3.32 -1.32
CA GLU A 50 8.96 -2.74 -1.94
C GLU A 50 8.56 -1.83 -3.10
N VAL A 51 8.94 -0.56 -3.03
CA VAL A 51 8.62 0.46 -4.03
C VAL A 51 9.83 0.76 -4.91
N ALA A 52 9.60 0.80 -6.22
CA ALA A 52 10.62 1.19 -7.19
C ALA A 52 10.97 2.68 -7.09
N ASP A 53 12.25 3.02 -6.98
CA ASP A 53 12.73 4.38 -6.71
C ASP A 53 12.27 5.44 -7.71
N LYS A 54 12.03 5.08 -8.97
CA LYS A 54 11.53 6.02 -9.99
C LYS A 54 10.11 6.54 -9.72
N ASN A 55 9.33 5.86 -8.86
CA ASN A 55 7.92 6.16 -8.59
C ASN A 55 7.62 6.45 -7.11
N SER A 56 8.65 6.65 -6.27
CA SER A 56 8.46 6.89 -4.83
C SER A 56 7.56 8.09 -4.54
N GLY A 57 7.73 9.21 -5.25
CA GLY A 57 6.90 10.42 -5.05
C GLY A 57 5.42 10.25 -5.41
N SER A 58 5.11 9.51 -6.49
CA SER A 58 3.72 9.21 -6.86
C SER A 58 3.09 8.17 -5.93
N ALA A 59 3.87 7.17 -5.51
CA ALA A 59 3.46 6.15 -4.55
C ALA A 59 3.05 6.76 -3.20
N LEU A 60 3.91 7.57 -2.60
CA LEU A 60 3.64 8.25 -1.32
C LEU A 60 2.43 9.19 -1.38
N ARG A 61 2.15 9.74 -2.57
CA ARG A 61 0.95 10.55 -2.79
C ARG A 61 -0.31 9.69 -2.90
N ALA A 62 -0.23 8.54 -3.56
CA ALA A 62 -1.36 7.62 -3.70
C ALA A 62 -1.77 7.04 -2.33
N LEU A 63 -0.80 6.59 -1.52
CA LEU A 63 -1.04 6.10 -0.15
C LEU A 63 -1.74 7.14 0.72
N ARG A 64 -1.27 8.40 0.71
CA ARG A 64 -1.94 9.50 1.44
C ARG A 64 -3.38 9.77 0.98
N LYS A 65 -3.66 9.67 -0.31
CA LYS A 65 -5.03 9.85 -0.83
C LYS A 65 -5.99 8.77 -0.34
N LEU A 66 -5.47 7.57 -0.09
CA LEU A 66 -6.23 6.43 0.41
C LEU A 66 -6.27 6.39 1.95
N SER A 67 -5.70 7.38 2.63
CA SER A 67 -5.59 7.42 4.10
C SER A 67 -4.92 6.16 4.65
N ILE A 68 -3.87 5.69 3.98
CA ILE A 68 -3.04 4.58 4.43
C ILE A 68 -1.84 5.17 5.17
N ASP A 69 -1.68 4.76 6.42
CA ASP A 69 -0.50 5.09 7.21
C ASP A 69 0.65 4.18 6.80
N TYR A 70 1.82 4.78 6.62
CA TYR A 70 3.01 4.07 6.19
C TYR A 70 4.25 4.56 6.93
N GLU A 71 5.21 3.66 7.07
CA GLU A 71 6.53 3.93 7.57
C GLU A 71 7.56 3.60 6.48
N ILE A 72 8.55 4.49 6.30
CA ILE A 72 9.64 4.25 5.36
C ILE A 72 10.70 3.44 6.07
N ILE A 73 10.95 2.22 5.59
CA ILE A 73 12.02 1.35 6.07
C ILE A 73 13.10 1.31 5.00
N GLU A 74 14.37 1.41 5.40
CA GLU A 74 15.53 1.54 4.49
C GLU A 74 15.65 0.40 3.46
#